data_AF-A0A946PBP4-F1
#
_entry.id   AF-A0A946PBP4-F1
#
_cell.length_a   1.000
_cell.length_b   1.000
_cell.length_c   1.000
_cell.angle_alpha   90.00
_cell.angle_beta   90.00
_cell.angle_gamma   90.00
#
_symmetry.space_group_name_H-M   'P 1'
#
loop_
_entity.id
_entity.type
_entity.pdbx_description
1 polymer ?
#
loop_
_entity_poly.entity_id
_entity_poly.type
_entity_poly.pdbx_seq_one_letter_code
_entity_poly.pdbx_strand_id
1 'polypeptide(L)'
;MNNLQKKSIHMTPQVKLRARKALADLDDMRLQQLLETARRVERYAVGRSEQSVANALGKPLVFVSVMIAFCKSAGLLETKRARAKFLRTYGKKKVRVLYSALEATR
;
A
#
# COMPACT_ATOMS: atom_id res chain seq x y z
N MET A 1 -5.24 -12.11 40.85
CA MET A 1 -6.13 -11.28 40.01
C MET A 1 -5.40 -9.97 39.70
N ASN A 2 -4.89 -9.78 38.48
CA ASN A 2 -4.16 -8.57 38.09
C ASN A 2 -5.14 -7.48 37.63
N ASN A 3 -5.35 -6.47 38.47
CA ASN A 3 -6.05 -5.24 38.10
C ASN A 3 -5.14 -4.38 37.21
N LEU A 4 -5.09 -4.69 35.92
CA LEU A 4 -4.60 -3.76 34.90
C LEU A 4 -5.61 -2.60 34.82
N GLN A 5 -5.45 -1.62 35.70
CA GLN A 5 -6.09 -0.31 35.54
C GLN A 5 -5.68 0.23 34.17
N LYS A 6 -6.62 0.23 33.23
CA LYS A 6 -6.49 0.97 31.97
C LYS A 6 -6.35 2.45 32.33
N LYS A 7 -5.10 2.92 32.49
CA LYS A 7 -4.80 4.35 32.54
C LYS A 7 -5.31 4.94 31.23
N SER A 8 -6.39 5.70 31.31
CA SER A 8 -6.88 6.51 30.20
C SER A 8 -5.76 7.47 29.81
N ILE A 9 -5.09 7.20 28.69
CA ILE A 9 -4.08 8.12 28.15
C ILE A 9 -4.85 9.33 27.66
N HIS A 10 -4.90 10.37 28.49
CA HIS A 10 -5.55 11.62 28.12
C HIS A 10 -4.68 12.33 27.07
N MET A 11 -4.92 12.03 25.79
CA MET A 11 -4.21 12.69 24.70
C MET A 11 -4.67 14.13 24.58
N THR A 12 -3.74 15.07 24.79
CA THR A 12 -4.00 16.49 24.55
C THR A 12 -4.30 16.73 23.07
N PRO A 13 -5.04 17.80 22.71
CA PRO A 13 -5.34 18.12 21.32
C PRO A 13 -4.08 18.22 20.43
N GLN A 14 -2.97 18.74 20.98
CA GLN A 14 -1.68 18.82 20.30
C GLN A 14 -1.10 17.44 19.99
N VAL A 15 -1.18 16.49 20.94
CA VAL A 15 -0.72 15.11 20.73
C VAL A 15 -1.58 14.40 19.68
N LYS A 16 -2.90 14.59 19.70
CA LYS A 16 -3.81 14.05 18.67
C LYS A 16 -3.48 14.60 17.28
N LEU A 17 -3.19 15.90 17.17
CA LEU A 17 -2.82 16.53 15.90
C LEU A 17 -1.48 16.00 15.37
N ARG A 18 -0.47 15.86 16.23
CA ARG A 18 0.84 15.29 15.86
C ARG A 18 0.72 13.83 15.40
N ALA A 19 -0.08 13.02 16.10
CA ALA A 19 -0.34 11.64 15.71
C ALA A 19 -1.02 11.55 14.34
N ARG A 20 -1.99 12.44 14.05
CA ARG A 20 -2.65 12.50 12.73
C ARG A 20 -1.68 12.90 11.61
N LYS A 21 -0.76 13.83 11.86
CA LYS A 21 0.28 14.20 10.90
C LYS A 21 1.22 13.03 10.63
N ALA A 22 1.75 12.40 11.68
CA ALA A 22 2.62 11.24 11.55
C ALA A 22 1.97 10.08 10.78
N LEU A 23 0.67 9.83 11.01
CA LEU A 23 -0.08 8.83 10.24
C LEU A 23 -0.19 9.20 8.75
N ALA A 24 -0.46 10.47 8.43
CA ALA A 24 -0.50 10.93 7.05
C ALA A 24 0.86 10.80 6.36
N ASP A 25 1.95 11.14 7.06
CA ASP A 25 3.31 11.01 6.53
C ASP A 25 3.66 9.54 6.24
N LEU A 26 3.28 8.62 7.15
CA LEU A 26 3.45 7.18 6.95
C LEU A 26 2.65 6.66 5.75
N ASP A 27 1.42 7.13 5.56
CA ASP A 27 0.58 6.75 4.43
C ASP A 27 1.17 7.27 3.10
N ASP A 28 1.76 8.47 3.09
CA ASP A 28 2.45 9.02 1.93
C ASP A 28 3.73 8.22 1.60
N MET A 29 4.53 7.84 2.61
CA MET A 29 5.71 6.98 2.43
C MET A 29 5.33 5.62 1.83
N ARG A 30 4.27 4.99 2.36
CA ARG A 30 3.77 3.71 1.84
C ARG A 30 3.28 3.84 0.39
N LEU A 31 2.59 4.93 0.08
CA LEU A 31 2.14 5.20 -1.29
C LEU A 31 3.32 5.38 -2.25
N GLN A 32 4.37 6.11 -1.84
CA GLN A 32 5.59 6.26 -2.62
C GLN A 32 6.26 4.92 -2.90
N GLN A 33 6.45 4.09 -1.87
CA GLN A 33 7.03 2.76 -2.04
C GLN A 33 6.21 1.88 -2.99
N LEU A 34 4.87 1.94 -2.90
CA LEU A 34 3.98 1.20 -3.77
C LEU A 34 4.10 1.67 -5.23
N LEU A 35 4.16 2.99 -5.46
CA LEU A 35 4.32 3.58 -6.78
C LEU A 35 5.67 3.23 -7.41
N GLU A 36 6.74 3.30 -6.61
CA GLU A 36 8.07 2.93 -7.07
C GLU A 36 8.12 1.44 -7.44
N THR A 37 7.57 0.57 -6.60
CA THR A 37 7.45 -0.86 -6.87
C THR A 37 6.69 -1.10 -8.16
N ALA A 38 5.55 -0.43 -8.35
CA ALA A 38 4.73 -0.57 -9.53
C ALA A 38 5.43 -0.11 -10.81
N ARG A 39 6.18 1.00 -10.77
CA ARG A 39 7.03 1.46 -11.87
C ARG A 39 8.16 0.49 -12.20
N ARG A 40 8.74 -0.19 -11.20
CA ARG A 40 9.76 -1.22 -11.43
C ARG A 40 9.15 -2.43 -12.14
N VAL A 41 8.00 -2.92 -11.67
CA VAL A 41 7.29 -4.05 -12.29
C VAL A 41 6.86 -3.70 -13.72
N GLU A 42 6.30 -2.52 -13.94
CA GLU A 42 5.82 -2.08 -15.26
C GLU A 42 6.97 -1.95 -16.27
N ARG A 43 8.10 -1.33 -15.89
CA ARG A 43 9.30 -1.29 -16.73
C ARG A 43 9.84 -2.67 -17.07
N TYR A 44 9.80 -3.59 -16.11
CA TYR A 44 10.25 -4.97 -16.32
C TYR A 44 9.29 -5.77 -17.22
N ALA A 45 8.03 -5.35 -17.32
CA ALA A 45 7.00 -5.97 -18.14
C ALA A 45 7.01 -5.53 -19.61
N VAL A 46 7.78 -4.49 -19.98
CA VAL A 46 7.87 -4.01 -21.37
C VAL A 46 8.34 -5.14 -22.29
N GLY A 47 7.53 -5.48 -23.29
CA GLY A 47 7.82 -6.55 -24.24
C GLY A 47 7.70 -7.97 -23.67
N ARG A 48 7.10 -8.15 -22.48
CA ARG A 48 6.94 -9.45 -21.83
C ARG A 48 5.48 -9.70 -21.44
N SER A 49 5.09 -10.96 -21.36
CA SER A 49 3.79 -11.33 -20.79
C SER A 49 3.80 -11.17 -19.27
N GLU A 50 2.66 -10.85 -18.66
CA GLU A 50 2.54 -10.72 -17.20
C GLU A 50 2.95 -12.02 -16.47
N GLN A 51 2.68 -13.19 -17.07
CA GLN A 51 3.08 -14.48 -16.53
C GLN A 51 4.61 -14.66 -16.51
N SER A 52 5.30 -14.24 -17.58
CA SER A 52 6.77 -14.29 -17.63
C SER A 52 7.39 -13.39 -16.55
N VAL A 53 6.81 -12.20 -16.35
CA VAL A 53 7.22 -11.27 -15.29
C VAL A 53 7.00 -11.86 -13.90
N ALA A 54 5.83 -12.47 -13.66
CA ALA A 54 5.49 -13.12 -12.39
C ALA A 54 6.49 -14.23 -12.05
N ASN A 55 6.80 -15.09 -13.03
CA ASN A 55 7.78 -16.15 -12.87
C ASN A 55 9.18 -15.61 -12.57
N ALA A 56 9.64 -14.60 -13.33
CA ALA A 56 10.97 -14.02 -13.15
C ALA A 56 11.15 -13.26 -11.83
N LEU A 57 10.08 -12.67 -11.29
CA LEU A 57 10.10 -11.99 -10.00
C LEU A 57 9.85 -12.93 -8.81
N GLY A 58 9.48 -14.19 -9.06
CA GLY A 58 9.03 -15.12 -8.02
C GLY A 58 7.83 -14.56 -7.26
N LYS A 59 6.87 -13.95 -7.97
CA LYS A 59 5.67 -13.34 -7.40
C LYS A 59 4.40 -13.91 -8.02
N PRO A 60 3.27 -13.93 -7.28
CA PRO A 60 1.99 -14.31 -7.85
C PRO A 60 1.61 -13.45 -9.07
N LEU A 61 0.99 -14.04 -10.10
CA LEU A 61 0.51 -13.30 -11.27
C LEU A 61 -0.39 -12.12 -10.87
N VAL A 62 -1.31 -12.35 -9.93
CA VAL A 62 -2.22 -11.33 -9.39
C VAL A 62 -1.46 -10.13 -8.83
N PHE A 63 -0.28 -10.34 -8.22
CA PHE A 63 0.56 -9.23 -7.75
C PHE A 63 1.02 -8.37 -8.92
N VAL A 64 1.56 -9.00 -9.97
CA VAL A 64 2.09 -8.32 -11.16
C VAL A 64 0.99 -7.55 -11.88
N SER A 65 -0.15 -8.18 -12.17
CA SER A 65 -1.27 -7.53 -12.84
C SER A 65 -1.79 -6.31 -12.05
N VAL A 66 -1.85 -6.42 -10.72
CA VAL A 66 -2.26 -5.31 -9.85
C VAL A 66 -1.24 -4.15 -9.91
N MET A 67 0.06 -4.45 -9.90
CA MET A 67 1.11 -3.42 -9.96
C MET A 67 1.13 -2.70 -11.32
N ILE A 68 0.99 -3.42 -12.42
CA ILE A 68 0.94 -2.81 -13.77
C ILE A 68 -0.30 -1.91 -13.89
N ALA A 69 -1.48 -2.40 -13.50
CA ALA A 69 -2.71 -1.62 -13.50
C ALA A 69 -2.62 -0.39 -12.59
N PHE A 70 -1.97 -0.54 -11.43
CA PHE A 70 -1.74 0.56 -10.50
C PHE A 70 -0.81 1.63 -11.09
N CYS A 71 0.30 1.23 -11.72
CA CYS A 71 1.23 2.16 -12.38
C CYS A 71 0.52 2.98 -13.48
N LYS A 72 -0.29 2.32 -14.32
CA LYS A 72 -1.08 2.99 -15.37
C LYS A 72 -2.11 3.97 -14.80
N SER A 73 -2.69 3.66 -13.65
CA SER A 73 -3.68 4.51 -12.97
C SER A 73 -3.05 5.62 -12.12
N ALA A 74 -1.73 5.61 -11.92
CA ALA A 74 -1.04 6.53 -11.01
C ALA A 74 -1.10 8.00 -11.46
N GLY A 75 -1.33 8.27 -12.75
CA GLY A 75 -1.60 9.62 -13.26
C GLY A 75 -2.83 10.28 -12.64
N LEU A 76 -3.69 9.52 -11.96
CA LEU A 76 -4.87 10.02 -11.25
C LEU A 76 -4.56 10.51 -9.81
N LEU A 77 -3.33 10.35 -9.31
CA LEU A 77 -2.97 10.56 -7.90
C LEU A 77 -2.37 11.94 -7.60
N GLU A 78 -2.50 12.91 -8.50
CA GLU A 78 -1.85 14.21 -8.35
C GLU A 78 -2.35 15.00 -7.13
N THR A 79 -3.61 14.84 -6.74
CA THR A 79 -4.20 15.61 -5.63
C THR A 79 -4.26 14.82 -4.32
N LYS A 80 -4.15 15.52 -3.17
CA LYS A 80 -4.34 14.90 -1.83
C LYS A 80 -5.66 14.14 -1.71
N ARG A 81 -6.73 14.66 -2.33
CA ARG A 81 -8.06 14.02 -2.31
C ARG A 81 -8.07 12.73 -3.13
N ALA A 82 -7.42 12.70 -4.29
CA ALA A 82 -7.29 11.49 -5.09
C ALA A 82 -6.45 10.42 -4.38
N ARG A 83 -5.37 10.80 -3.70
CA ARG A 83 -4.55 9.91 -2.86
C ARG A 83 -5.35 9.30 -1.71
N ALA A 84 -6.11 10.12 -0.98
CA ALA A 84 -6.95 9.65 0.13
C ALA A 84 -8.08 8.73 -0.36
N LYS A 85 -8.75 9.07 -1.48
CA LYS A 85 -9.77 8.22 -2.11
C LYS A 85 -9.15 6.90 -2.58
N PHE A 86 -7.95 6.95 -3.16
CA PHE A 86 -7.22 5.77 -3.61
C PHE A 86 -6.84 4.85 -2.45
N LEU A 87 -6.24 5.36 -1.37
CA LEU A 87 -5.91 4.56 -0.18
C LEU A 87 -7.16 3.95 0.47
N ARG A 88 -8.28 4.66 0.46
CA ARG A 88 -9.57 4.19 0.98
C ARG A 88 -10.18 3.09 0.10
N THR A 89 -10.12 3.23 -1.22
CA THR A 89 -10.74 2.30 -2.19
C THR A 89 -9.86 1.10 -2.52
N TYR A 90 -8.57 1.32 -2.78
CA TYR A 90 -7.62 0.32 -3.25
C TYR A 90 -6.69 -0.16 -2.14
N GLY A 91 -6.34 0.70 -1.18
CA GLY A 91 -5.35 0.42 -0.13
C GLY A 91 -5.74 -0.71 0.81
N LYS A 92 -6.95 -0.75 1.39
CA LYS A 92 -7.25 -1.79 2.40
C LYS A 92 -7.52 -3.19 1.82
N LYS A 93 -8.24 -3.28 0.70
CA LYS A 93 -8.71 -4.56 0.16
C LYS A 93 -7.63 -5.27 -0.66
N LYS A 94 -6.95 -4.56 -1.58
CA LYS A 94 -5.90 -5.18 -2.40
C LYS A 94 -4.61 -5.42 -1.63
N VAL A 95 -4.22 -4.56 -0.68
CA VAL A 95 -3.05 -4.84 0.18
C VAL A 95 -3.29 -6.10 1.00
N ARG A 96 -4.50 -6.28 1.55
CA ARG A 96 -4.84 -7.52 2.26
C ARG A 96 -4.75 -8.75 1.36
N VAL A 97 -5.30 -8.68 0.13
CA VAL A 97 -5.18 -9.77 -0.86
C VAL A 97 -3.73 -10.04 -1.26
N LEU A 98 -2.91 -9.00 -1.44
CA LEU A 98 -1.49 -9.09 -1.76
C LEU A 98 -0.69 -9.74 -0.62
N TYR A 99 -0.95 -9.33 0.63
CA TYR A 99 -0.32 -9.94 1.80
C TYR A 99 -0.74 -11.41 1.95
N SER A 100 -2.03 -11.73 1.84
CA SER A 100 -2.50 -13.12 1.91
C SER A 100 -1.91 -13.98 0.79
N ALA A 101 -1.76 -13.44 -0.43
CA ALA A 101 -1.11 -14.16 -1.53
C ALA A 101 0.40 -14.37 -1.31
N LEU A 102 1.08 -13.42 -0.65
CA LEU A 102 2.50 -13.55 -0.28
C LEU A 102 2.71 -14.51 0.89
N GLU A 103 1.81 -14.52 1.88
CA GLU A 103 1.81 -15.47 2.98
C GLU A 103 1.50 -16.89 2.50
N ALA A 104 0.61 -17.07 1.52
CA ALA A 104 0.30 -18.37 0.93
C ALA A 104 1.44 -18.97 0.07
N THR A 105 2.48 -18.19 -0.23
CA THR A 105 3.70 -18.64 -0.93
C THR A 105 4.87 -18.97 0.02
N ARG A 106 4.68 -18.87 1.34
CA ARG A 106 5.60 -19.37 2.37
C ARG A 106 5.16 -20.76 2.82
#